data_AF-A0A4V1SHE6-F1
#
_entry.id   AF-A0A4V1SHE6-F1
#
_cell.length_a   1.000
_cell.length_b   1.000
_cell.length_c   1.000
_cell.angle_alpha   90.00
_cell.angle_beta   90.00
_cell.angle_gamma   90.00
#
_symmetry.space_group_name_H-M   'P 1'
#
loop_
_entity.id
_entity.type
_entity.pdbx_description
1 polymer ?
#
loop_
_entity_poly.entity_id
_entity_poly.type
_entity_poly.pdbx_seq_one_letter_code
_entity_poly.pdbx_strand_id
1 'polypeptide(L)' 'MGAIQRIVILGGGVAGWMTALGLAHALDASGIAIDLVETGGPDDSIGPFGPGESALPAFHGFLGDHGVDEDMLLRF' A
#
# COMPACT_ATOMS: atom_id res chain seq x y z
N MET A 1 -1.32 28.51 -8.75
CA MET A 1 -1.84 27.12 -8.64
C MET A 1 -1.99 26.80 -7.16
N GLY A 2 -3.08 26.15 -6.75
CA GLY A 2 -3.31 25.79 -5.34
C GLY A 2 -2.46 24.59 -4.92
N ALA A 3 -2.08 24.52 -3.65
CA ALA A 3 -1.38 23.37 -3.08
C ALA A 3 -2.32 22.14 -3.03
N ILE A 4 -1.76 20.93 -3.21
CA ILE A 4 -2.51 19.68 -3.06
C ILE A 4 -2.96 19.54 -1.61
N GLN A 5 -4.22 19.16 -1.39
CA GLN A 5 -4.82 18.97 -0.06
C GLN A 5 -5.34 17.54 0.15
N ARG A 6 -5.59 16.80 -0.93
CA ARG A 6 -6.15 15.45 -0.89
C ARG A 6 -5.61 14.60 -2.03
N ILE A 7 -5.27 13.36 -1.73
CA ILE A 7 -4.85 12.33 -2.69
C ILE A 7 -5.84 11.17 -2.56
N VAL A 8 -6.39 10.72 -3.69
CA VAL A 8 -7.31 9.56 -3.73
C VAL A 8 -6.64 8.45 -4.53
N ILE A 9 -6.51 7.29 -3.90
CA ILE A 9 -6.00 6.05 -4.49
C ILE A 9 -7.20 5.18 -4.86
N LEU A 10 -7.40 4.94 -6.15
CA LEU A 10 -8.51 4.10 -6.64
C LEU A 10 -7.98 2.71 -6.96
N GLY A 11 -8.39 1.73 -6.17
CA GLY A 11 -7.91 0.35 -6.21
C GLY A 11 -7.04 0.03 -5.00
N GLY A 12 -7.33 -1.10 -4.36
CA GLY A 12 -6.51 -1.62 -3.26
C GLY A 12 -5.48 -2.63 -3.77
N GLY A 13 -5.55 -3.86 -3.25
CA GLY A 13 -4.51 -4.86 -3.45
C GLY A 13 -3.11 -4.37 -3.02
N VAL A 14 -2.06 -5.05 -3.47
CA VAL A 14 -0.68 -4.70 -3.08
C VAL A 14 -0.33 -3.28 -3.52
N ALA A 15 -0.62 -2.90 -4.77
CA ALA A 15 -0.23 -1.59 -5.30
C ALA A 15 -0.89 -0.42 -4.56
N GLY A 16 -2.19 -0.50 -4.29
CA GLY A 16 -2.93 0.57 -3.61
C GLY A 16 -2.45 0.77 -2.18
N TRP A 17 -2.35 -0.31 -1.41
CA TRP A 17 -1.93 -0.26 -0.01
C TRP A 17 -0.46 0.14 0.17
N MET A 18 0.43 -0.34 -0.69
CA MET A 18 1.85 0.08 -0.70
C MET A 18 2.01 1.56 -1.03
N THR A 19 1.21 2.07 -1.97
CA THR A 19 1.18 3.50 -2.31
C THR A 19 0.66 4.34 -1.13
N ALA A 20 -0.42 3.91 -0.49
CA ALA A 20 -0.98 4.60 0.68
C ALA A 20 0.03 4.67 1.82
N LEU A 21 0.71 3.57 2.12
CA LEU A 21 1.71 3.48 3.17
C LEU A 21 2.90 4.41 2.91
N GLY A 22 3.46 4.36 1.70
CA GLY A 22 4.58 5.23 1.31
C GLY A 22 4.22 6.71 1.31
N LEU A 23 3.02 7.08 0.83
CA LEU A 23 2.56 8.46 0.85
C LEU A 23 2.26 8.96 2.27
N ALA A 24 1.66 8.13 3.12
CA ALA A 24 1.39 8.49 4.51
C ALA A 24 2.68 8.79 5.28
N HIS A 25 3.74 8.01 5.03
CA HIS A 25 5.06 8.27 5.62
C HIS A 25 5.72 9.52 5.01
N ALA A 26 5.78 9.62 3.69
CA ALA A 26 6.48 10.72 3.01
C ALA A 26 5.81 12.10 3.23
N LEU A 27 4.51 12.11 3.47
CA LEU A 27 3.70 13.31 3.68
C LEU A 27 3.27 13.48 5.13
N ASP A 28 3.95 12.84 6.07
CA ASP A 28 3.68 13.03 7.50
C ASP A 28 3.77 14.51 7.87
N ALA A 29 2.88 14.94 8.77
CA ALA A 29 2.68 16.35 9.18
C ALA A 29 2.30 17.35 8.06
N SER A 30 2.11 16.93 6.81
CA SER A 30 1.72 17.84 5.71
C SER A 30 0.26 18.32 5.80
N GLY A 31 -0.60 17.61 6.53
CA GLY A 31 -2.04 17.84 6.58
C GLY A 31 -2.80 17.39 5.32
N ILE A 32 -2.12 16.74 4.37
CA ILE A 32 -2.76 16.18 3.16
C ILE A 32 -3.55 14.95 3.54
N ALA A 33 -4.83 14.91 3.13
CA ALA A 33 -5.66 13.72 3.31
C ALA A 33 -5.34 12.67 2.24
N ILE A 34 -5.20 11.40 2.65
CA ILE A 34 -5.02 10.27 1.74
C ILE A 34 -6.23 9.34 1.92
N ASP A 35 -7.00 9.14 0.86
CA ASP A 35 -8.13 8.20 0.83
C ASP A 35 -7.81 7.04 -0.12
N LEU A 36 -7.98 5.80 0.33
CA LEU A 36 -7.92 4.61 -0.52
C LEU A 36 -9.34 4.07 -0.70
N VAL A 37 -9.76 3.87 -1.95
CA VAL A 37 -11.07 3.33 -2.31
C VAL A 37 -10.88 1.99 -2.99
N GLU A 38 -11.45 0.94 -2.39
CA GLU A 38 -11.41 -0.42 -2.91
C GLU A 38 -12.84 -0.97 -3.11
N THR A 39 -12.99 -1.90 -4.05
CA THR A 39 -14.27 -2.59 -4.28
C THR A 39 -14.56 -3.56 -3.15
N GLY A 40 -15.79 -3.57 -2.64
CA GLY A 40 -16.18 -4.50 -1.56
C GLY A 40 -16.46 -5.94 -2.00
N GLY A 41 -16.41 -6.23 -3.31
CA GLY A 41 -16.61 -7.58 -3.85
C GLY A 41 -15.33 -8.41 -3.86
N PRO A 42 -15.40 -9.72 -4.20
CA PRO A 42 -14.20 -10.52 -4.41
C PRO A 42 -13.31 -9.89 -5.49
N ASP A 43 -11.99 -9.96 -5.27
CA ASP A 43 -11.02 -9.49 -6.24
C ASP A 43 -10.92 -10.49 -7.41
N ASP A 44 -11.65 -10.18 -8.48
CA ASP A 44 -11.65 -10.97 -9.72
C ASP A 44 -10.39 -10.72 -10.59
N SER A 45 -9.44 -9.86 -10.14
CA SER A 45 -8.19 -9.63 -10.86
C SER A 45 -7.18 -10.78 -10.67
N ILE A 46 -7.36 -11.59 -9.64
CA ILE A 46 -6.51 -12.72 -9.32
C ILE A 46 -7.16 -14.02 -9.78
N GLY A 47 -6.51 -14.71 -10.71
CA GLY A 47 -6.93 -16.03 -11.19
C GLY A 47 -6.90 -17.10 -10.07
N PRO A 48 -7.42 -18.32 -10.33
CA PRO A 48 -7.62 -19.37 -9.32
C PRO A 48 -6.34 -19.87 -8.62
N PHE A 49 -5.18 -19.54 -9.17
CA PHE A 49 -3.89 -19.73 -8.54
C PHE A 49 -3.30 -18.34 -8.38
N GLY A 50 -3.42 -17.77 -7.17
CA GLY A 50 -2.85 -16.46 -6.88
C GLY A 50 -1.37 -16.41 -7.29
N PRO A 51 -0.90 -15.30 -7.88
CA PRO A 51 0.47 -15.21 -8.33
C PRO A 51 1.40 -15.38 -7.13
N GLY A 52 2.33 -16.33 -7.21
CA GLY A 52 3.48 -16.33 -6.32
C GLY A 52 4.33 -15.11 -6.64
N GLU A 53 4.11 -14.01 -5.92
CA GLU A 53 4.88 -12.78 -6.10
C GLU A 53 6.26 -12.90 -5.45
N SER A 54 7.25 -12.21 -6.00
CA SER A 54 8.62 -12.15 -5.47
C SER A 54 9.02 -10.68 -5.33
N ALA A 55 9.73 -10.37 -4.26
CA ALA A 55 10.23 -9.02 -3.99
C ALA A 55 11.77 -8.96 -4.12
N LEU A 56 12.29 -7.75 -4.33
CA LEU A 56 13.72 -7.49 -4.27
C LEU A 56 14.19 -7.34 -2.81
N PRO A 57 15.48 -7.57 -2.49
CA PRO A 57 15.99 -7.45 -1.12
C PRO A 57 15.77 -6.08 -0.46
N ALA A 58 15.59 -5.02 -1.25
CA ALA A 58 15.28 -3.69 -0.73
C ALA A 58 13.92 -3.62 0.01
N PHE A 59 13.05 -4.61 -0.19
CA PHE A 59 11.74 -4.67 0.43
C PHE A 59 11.79 -4.77 1.96
N HIS A 60 12.81 -5.46 2.52
CA HIS A 60 13.02 -5.50 3.98
C HIS A 60 13.19 -4.09 4.57
N GLY A 61 13.95 -3.23 3.88
CA GLY A 61 14.15 -1.84 4.29
C GLY A 61 12.84 -1.06 4.25
N PHE A 62 12.05 -1.23 3.19
CA PHE A 62 10.73 -0.61 3.08
C PHE A 62 9.81 -1.02 4.25
N LEU A 63 9.71 -2.31 4.59
CA LEU A 63 8.89 -2.75 5.71
C LEU A 63 9.36 -2.14 7.04
N GLY A 64 10.67 -2.12 7.28
CA GLY A 64 11.27 -1.53 8.47
C GLY A 64 11.00 -0.03 8.61
N ASP A 65 11.17 0.73 7.53
CA ASP A 65 10.92 2.20 7.50
C ASP A 65 9.46 2.53 7.85
N HIS A 66 8.55 1.59 7.59
CA HIS A 66 7.11 1.74 7.84
C HIS A 66 6.63 0.98 9.09
N GLY A 67 7.54 0.42 9.90
CA GLY A 67 7.20 -0.28 11.14
C GLY A 67 6.36 -1.54 10.95
N VAL A 68 6.42 -2.16 9.77
CA VAL A 68 5.71 -3.40 9.48
C VAL A 68 6.51 -4.58 10.05
N ASP A 69 5.85 -5.40 10.87
CA ASP A 69 6.41 -6.65 11.37
C ASP A 69 6.44 -7.68 10.24
N GLU A 70 7.64 -7.91 9.69
CA GLU A 70 7.84 -8.86 8.60
C GLU A 70 7.55 -10.30 9.02
N ASP A 71 7.87 -10.69 10.25
CA ASP A 71 7.55 -12.03 10.76
C ASP A 71 6.05 -12.23 10.87
N MET A 72 5.30 -11.18 11.21
CA MET A 72 3.83 -11.21 11.19
C MET A 72 3.29 -11.30 9.76
N LEU A 73 3.87 -10.54 8.82
CA LEU A 73 3.47 -10.53 7.41
C LEU A 73 3.62 -11.90 6.74
N LEU A 74 4.65 -12.65 7.10
CA LEU A 74 4.95 -13.97 6.52
C LEU A 74 4.17 -15.14 7.15
N ARG A 75 3.37 -14.89 8.19
CA ARG A 75 2.57 -15.93 8.85
C ARG A 75 1.25 -16.15 8.10
N PHE A 76 0.91 -17.41 7.89
CA PHE A 76 -0.36 -17.88 7.33
C PHE A 76 -1.25 -18.49 8.42
#